data_AF-A0A955CQK5-F1
#
_entry.id   AF-A0A955CQK5-F1
#
_cell.length_a   1.000
_cell.length_b   1.000
_cell.length_c   1.000
_cell.angle_alpha   90.00
_cell.angle_beta   90.00
_cell.angle_gamma   90.00
#
_symmetry.space_group_name_H-M   'P 1'
#
loop_
_entity.id
_entity.type
_entity.pdbx_description
1 polymer ?
#
loop_
_entity_poly.entity_id
_entity_poly.type
_entity_poly.pdbx_seq_one_letter_code
_entity_poly.pdbx_strand_id
1 'polypeptide(L)'
;MDTEDFAYRDALRGGPAHRRGAGLNPGNRFEDIRLHVLGEELDRQWVEREVEGGGLDRVERRVYRDKTQTIINRVAPTSDVPFDWTLNPYRGCEHGCIYCFARPYHEYLGFSCGLDFETRLVAKPDAPELLRKELASLKWKPEPIVMSAITDIYQPIEHKLRIARQCLEVLAECNQPVSTMTKSALVLRDTDLWQKLAAHNAGRVTVTLVTLDAELAQKLEPRATIPSG
;
A
#
# COMPACT_ATOMS: atom_id res chain seq x y z
N MET A 1 21.15 -6.83 36.46
CA MET A 1 21.74 -5.91 35.48
C MET A 1 20.58 -5.37 34.68
N ASP A 2 20.17 -4.16 35.05
CA ASP A 2 18.99 -3.48 34.53
C ASP A 2 19.01 -3.37 33.01
N THR A 3 17.83 -3.61 32.42
CA THR A 3 17.24 -2.79 31.35
C THR A 3 15.87 -3.38 31.04
N GLU A 4 14.87 -3.06 31.87
CA GLU A 4 13.52 -2.88 31.35
C GLU A 4 13.58 -1.69 30.37
N ASP A 5 14.14 -1.93 29.18
CA ASP A 5 14.24 -0.92 28.15
C ASP A 5 12.86 -0.74 27.52
N PHE A 6 12.04 0.05 28.20
CA PHE A 6 10.70 0.43 27.76
C PHE A 6 10.71 1.23 26.45
N ALA A 7 11.88 1.54 25.88
CA ALA A 7 12.01 2.23 24.60
C ALA A 7 11.37 1.45 23.42
N TYR A 8 11.17 0.13 23.54
CA TYR A 8 10.69 -0.72 22.44
C TYR A 8 9.48 -1.60 22.81
N ARG A 9 8.53 -1.09 23.60
CA ARG A 9 7.32 -1.83 24.02
C ARG A 9 6.45 -2.35 22.87
N ASP A 10 6.53 -1.73 21.68
CA ASP A 10 5.79 -2.10 20.48
C ASP A 10 6.59 -2.96 19.48
N ALA A 11 7.80 -3.41 19.87
CA ALA A 11 8.64 -4.23 19.02
C ALA A 11 8.24 -5.70 19.03
N LEU A 12 8.30 -6.32 17.85
CA LEU A 12 8.18 -7.75 17.73
C LEU A 12 9.42 -8.40 18.36
N ARG A 13 9.24 -9.23 19.40
CA ARG A 13 10.34 -9.86 20.17
C ARG A 13 11.28 -10.72 19.29
N GLY A 14 10.83 -11.18 18.12
CA GLY A 14 11.62 -11.94 17.14
C GLY A 14 12.23 -11.12 16.00
N GLY A 15 12.10 -9.79 16.01
CA GLY A 15 12.47 -8.93 14.87
C GLY A 15 11.35 -8.80 13.82
N PRO A 16 11.65 -8.31 12.60
CA PRO A 16 10.63 -8.13 11.57
C PRO A 16 9.92 -9.43 11.23
N ALA A 17 8.59 -9.40 11.19
CA ALA A 17 7.81 -10.53 10.73
C ALA A 17 8.23 -10.96 9.30
N HIS A 18 8.00 -12.22 8.96
CA HIS A 18 8.52 -12.80 7.72
C HIS A 18 7.98 -12.05 6.48
N ARG A 19 8.92 -11.50 5.69
CA ARG A 19 8.66 -10.62 4.53
C ARG A 19 7.81 -9.40 4.89
N ARG A 20 8.12 -8.75 6.00
CA ARG A 20 7.50 -7.51 6.47
C ARG A 20 8.60 -6.50 6.75
N GLY A 21 8.37 -5.24 6.39
CA GLY A 21 9.38 -4.21 6.59
C GLY A 21 9.28 -3.57 7.96
N ALA A 22 8.06 -3.42 8.49
CA ALA A 22 7.87 -2.95 9.86
C ALA A 22 8.17 -4.06 10.88
N GLY A 23 9.19 -3.83 11.70
CA GLY A 23 9.47 -4.65 12.90
C GLY A 23 8.70 -4.22 14.16
N LEU A 24 7.90 -3.15 14.05
CA LEU A 24 7.11 -2.57 15.14
C LEU A 24 5.64 -2.45 14.71
N ASN A 25 4.72 -2.47 15.67
CA ASN A 25 3.32 -2.09 15.45
C ASN A 25 2.88 -1.03 16.47
N PRO A 26 3.37 0.23 16.34
CA PRO A 26 3.11 1.28 17.31
C PRO A 26 1.62 1.63 17.39
N GLY A 27 1.24 2.27 18.49
CA GLY A 27 -0.11 2.75 18.70
C GLY A 27 -0.48 3.80 17.67
N ASN A 28 -1.75 3.86 17.34
CA ASN A 28 -2.27 4.94 16.53
C ASN A 28 -2.22 6.25 17.32
N ARG A 29 -1.57 7.28 16.77
CA ARG A 29 -1.42 8.60 17.42
C ARG A 29 -2.73 9.32 17.73
N PHE A 30 -3.83 8.93 17.09
CA PHE A 30 -5.14 9.56 17.24
C PHE A 30 -6.05 8.81 18.23
N GLU A 31 -5.57 7.70 18.82
CA GLU A 31 -6.32 6.96 19.83
C GLU A 31 -5.97 7.47 21.23
N ASP A 32 -6.99 7.94 21.97
CA ASP A 32 -6.84 8.41 23.35
C ASP A 32 -6.70 7.25 24.36
N ILE A 33 -7.18 6.06 23.98
CA ILE A 33 -7.17 4.86 24.82
C ILE A 33 -6.57 3.72 24.02
N ARG A 34 -5.52 3.10 24.56
CA ARG A 34 -4.86 1.95 23.96
C ARG A 34 -4.91 0.74 24.87
N LEU A 35 -5.30 -0.41 24.31
CA LEU A 35 -5.12 -1.69 24.97
C LEU A 35 -3.64 -2.10 24.84
N HIS A 36 -2.92 -2.04 25.95
CA HIS A 36 -1.59 -2.64 26.04
C HIS A 36 -1.75 -4.10 26.45
N VAL A 37 -1.46 -5.02 25.52
CA VAL A 37 -1.32 -6.43 25.84
C VAL A 37 0.02 -6.59 26.55
N LEU A 38 0.00 -7.03 27.81
CA LEU A 38 1.21 -7.25 28.61
C LEU A 38 2.10 -8.30 27.94
N GLY A 39 3.41 -8.18 28.14
CA GLY A 39 4.41 -9.08 27.55
C GLY A 39 4.12 -10.56 27.82
N GLU A 40 3.62 -10.88 29.02
CA GLU A 40 3.25 -12.25 29.41
C GLU A 40 2.09 -12.85 28.61
N GLU A 41 1.12 -12.02 28.20
CA GLU A 41 -0.01 -12.45 27.38
C GLU A 41 0.41 -12.61 25.93
N LEU A 42 1.32 -11.76 25.45
CA LEU A 42 1.97 -11.96 24.15
C LEU A 42 2.82 -13.23 24.16
N ASP A 43 3.57 -13.50 25.23
CA ASP A 43 4.38 -14.72 25.40
C ASP A 43 3.49 -15.98 25.43
N ARG A 44 2.29 -15.92 26.04
CA ARG A 44 1.32 -17.03 26.01
C ARG A 44 0.81 -17.29 24.59
N GLN A 45 0.39 -16.24 23.89
CA GLN A 45 -0.05 -16.35 22.48
C GLN A 45 1.08 -16.83 21.56
N TRP A 46 2.32 -16.50 21.88
CA TRP A 46 3.52 -17.01 21.20
C TRP A 46 3.66 -18.52 21.37
N VAL A 47 3.61 -19.01 22.60
CA VAL A 47 3.70 -20.45 22.90
C VAL A 47 2.56 -21.22 22.24
N GLU A 48 1.33 -20.70 22.27
CA GLU A 48 0.17 -21.33 21.64
C GLU A 48 0.33 -21.45 20.11
N ARG A 49 0.84 -20.42 19.43
CA ARG A 49 1.03 -20.44 17.96
C ARG A 49 2.18 -21.33 17.50
N GLU A 50 3.27 -21.43 18.26
CA GLU A 50 4.34 -22.39 17.99
C GLU A 50 3.84 -23.84 18.05
N VAL A 51 3.01 -24.15 19.06
CA VAL A 51 2.43 -25.48 19.27
C VAL A 51 1.47 -25.87 18.14
N GLU A 52 0.76 -24.91 17.54
CA GLU A 52 -0.16 -25.14 16.41
C GLU A 52 0.54 -25.26 15.04
N GLY A 53 1.88 -25.21 14.97
CA GLY A 53 2.63 -25.34 13.72
C GLY A 53 2.52 -24.13 12.77
N GLY A 54 1.89 -23.05 13.24
CA GLY A 54 1.87 -21.76 12.55
C GLY A 54 3.11 -20.98 12.93
N GLY A 55 4.20 -21.12 12.17
CA GLY A 55 5.46 -20.41 12.45
C GLY A 55 5.24 -18.94 12.85
N LEU A 56 5.88 -18.53 13.95
CA LEU A 56 5.73 -17.27 14.68
C LEU A 56 5.72 -16.00 13.81
N ASP A 57 6.30 -16.07 12.62
CA ASP A 57 6.55 -14.91 11.76
C ASP A 57 5.43 -14.62 10.73
N ARG A 58 4.40 -15.48 10.65
CA ARG A 58 3.32 -15.31 9.66
C ARG A 58 2.20 -14.43 10.18
N VAL A 59 2.30 -13.13 9.88
CA VAL A 59 1.23 -12.17 10.16
C VAL A 59 0.13 -12.29 9.11
N GLU A 60 -1.08 -12.60 9.57
CA GLU A 60 -2.29 -12.70 8.75
C GLU A 60 -2.62 -11.34 8.11
N ARG A 61 -2.74 -11.35 6.78
CA ARG A 61 -3.17 -10.20 6.00
C ARG A 61 -4.70 -10.16 5.90
N ARG A 62 -5.31 -9.05 6.33
CA ARG A 62 -6.75 -8.77 6.22
C ARG A 62 -7.02 -7.69 5.19
N VAL A 63 -8.13 -7.84 4.46
CA VAL A 63 -8.63 -6.84 3.51
C VAL A 63 -10.00 -6.38 3.93
N TYR A 64 -10.16 -5.07 4.04
CA TYR A 64 -11.43 -4.43 4.30
C TYR A 64 -11.97 -3.82 3.02
N ARG A 65 -13.28 -3.85 2.84
CA ARG A 65 -13.95 -3.14 1.75
C ARG A 65 -14.12 -1.67 2.13
N ASP A 66 -13.60 -0.78 1.30
CA ASP A 66 -13.86 0.65 1.38
C ASP A 66 -15.25 0.97 0.81
N LYS A 67 -15.96 1.92 1.42
CA LYS A 67 -17.29 2.41 0.97
C LYS A 67 -17.21 3.82 0.37
N THR A 68 -16.03 4.21 -0.10
CA THR A 68 -15.77 5.47 -0.79
C THR A 68 -16.83 5.73 -1.88
N GLN A 69 -17.26 6.99 -2.01
CA GLN A 69 -18.28 7.42 -2.98
C GLN A 69 -17.69 8.18 -4.18
N THR A 70 -16.40 8.55 -4.11
CA THR A 70 -15.65 9.25 -5.16
C THR A 70 -14.20 8.75 -5.20
N ILE A 71 -13.64 8.49 -6.37
CA ILE A 71 -12.33 7.87 -6.53
C ILE A 71 -11.22 8.82 -6.98
N ILE A 72 -11.56 9.91 -7.67
CA ILE A 72 -10.59 10.95 -8.06
C ILE A 72 -10.47 11.97 -6.93
N ASN A 73 -9.24 12.20 -6.46
CA ASN A 73 -8.97 13.11 -5.35
C ASN A 73 -8.10 14.27 -5.83
N ARG A 74 -8.51 15.49 -5.49
CA ARG A 74 -7.69 16.67 -5.71
C ARG A 74 -6.60 16.74 -4.63
N VAL A 75 -5.36 16.93 -5.07
CA VAL A 75 -4.24 17.20 -4.18
C VAL A 75 -4.40 18.59 -3.55
N ALA A 76 -4.06 18.71 -2.28
CA ALA A 76 -4.10 20.00 -1.60
C ALA A 76 -3.14 20.99 -2.30
N PRO A 77 -3.56 22.24 -2.59
CA PRO A 77 -2.71 23.23 -3.24
C PRO A 77 -1.43 23.58 -2.46
N THR A 78 -1.36 23.22 -1.18
CA THR A 78 -0.20 23.40 -0.31
C THR A 78 0.79 22.24 -0.37
N SER A 79 0.57 21.23 -1.22
CA SER A 79 1.47 20.08 -1.36
C SER A 79 2.57 20.37 -2.38
N ASP A 80 3.79 19.95 -2.08
CA ASP A 80 4.97 20.15 -2.94
C ASP A 80 5.07 19.16 -4.12
N VAL A 81 3.98 18.47 -4.47
CA VAL A 81 3.96 17.49 -5.56
C VAL A 81 3.53 18.13 -6.88
N PRO A 82 4.12 17.74 -8.03
CA PRO A 82 3.88 18.39 -9.31
C PRO A 82 2.62 17.85 -10.03
N PHE A 83 1.56 17.51 -9.30
CA PHE A 83 0.33 16.97 -9.86
C PHE A 83 -0.90 17.32 -9.02
N ASP A 84 -2.04 17.54 -9.70
CA ASP A 84 -3.28 18.01 -9.07
C ASP A 84 -4.26 16.89 -8.71
N TRP A 85 -4.16 15.72 -9.35
CA TRP A 85 -5.16 14.66 -9.24
C TRP A 85 -4.55 13.30 -8.96
N THR A 86 -5.18 12.55 -8.06
CA THR A 86 -4.75 11.20 -7.70
C THR A 86 -5.91 10.22 -7.70
N LEU A 87 -5.57 8.97 -7.99
CA LEU A 87 -6.47 7.82 -7.91
C LEU A 87 -5.77 6.69 -7.16
N ASN A 88 -6.34 6.25 -6.04
CA ASN A 88 -5.77 5.16 -5.24
C ASN A 88 -6.83 4.07 -5.02
N PRO A 89 -6.71 2.90 -5.68
CA PRO A 89 -7.65 1.78 -5.52
C PRO A 89 -7.53 1.07 -4.16
N TYR A 90 -6.41 1.30 -3.47
CA TYR A 90 -6.07 0.70 -2.19
C TYR A 90 -5.69 1.77 -1.15
N ARG A 91 -5.78 1.41 0.12
CA ARG A 91 -5.09 2.07 1.24
C ARG A 91 -4.27 1.02 1.99
N GLY A 92 -3.06 1.39 2.38
CA GLY A 92 -2.03 0.43 2.78
C GLY A 92 -1.28 -0.14 1.57
N CYS A 93 -0.11 -0.74 1.80
CA CYS A 93 0.72 -1.28 0.73
C CYS A 93 1.51 -2.51 1.20
N GLU A 94 1.29 -3.64 0.54
CA GLU A 94 1.95 -4.91 0.87
C GLU A 94 3.45 -4.96 0.53
N HIS A 95 3.98 -4.01 -0.24
CA HIS A 95 5.43 -3.92 -0.46
C HIS A 95 6.20 -3.78 0.86
N GLY A 96 5.55 -3.21 1.89
CA GLY A 96 6.08 -3.13 3.23
C GLY A 96 7.32 -2.25 3.33
N CYS A 97 7.49 -1.26 2.45
CA CYS A 97 8.70 -0.43 2.44
C CYS A 97 8.83 0.31 3.79
N ILE A 98 9.90 0.07 4.55
CA ILE A 98 10.04 0.62 5.90
C ILE A 98 10.11 2.16 5.91
N TYR A 99 10.68 2.73 4.84
CA TYR A 99 10.83 4.17 4.61
C TYR A 99 9.60 4.83 3.95
N CYS A 100 8.46 4.12 3.84
CA CYS A 100 7.30 4.64 3.12
C CYS A 100 6.66 5.83 3.84
N PHE A 101 6.66 6.99 3.19
CA PHE A 101 6.03 8.21 3.70
C PHE A 101 4.51 8.07 3.91
N ALA A 102 3.87 7.08 3.28
CA ALA A 102 2.43 6.90 3.35
C ALA A 102 1.94 6.17 4.60
N ARG A 103 2.86 5.56 5.37
CA ARG A 103 2.56 4.82 6.61
C ARG A 103 1.72 5.61 7.61
N PRO A 104 2.00 6.89 7.92
CA PRO A 104 1.20 7.68 8.84
C PRO A 104 -0.26 7.86 8.41
N TYR A 105 -0.57 7.81 7.11
CA TYR A 105 -1.95 7.98 6.66
C TYR A 105 -2.86 6.83 7.06
N HIS A 106 -2.29 5.66 7.39
CA HIS A 106 -3.06 4.50 7.86
C HIS A 106 -3.66 4.73 9.25
N GLU A 107 -3.08 5.64 10.03
CA GLU A 107 -3.59 6.02 11.36
C GLU A 107 -4.95 6.74 11.27
N TYR A 108 -5.23 7.47 10.19
CA TYR A 108 -6.57 8.03 9.96
C TYR A 108 -7.66 6.97 9.74
N LEU A 109 -7.28 5.70 9.55
CA LEU A 109 -8.20 4.58 9.42
C LEU A 109 -8.38 3.80 10.73
N GLY A 110 -7.75 4.25 11.83
CA GLY A 110 -7.73 3.49 13.08
C GLY A 110 -6.68 2.37 13.11
N PHE A 111 -5.74 2.34 12.17
CA PHE A 111 -4.71 1.30 12.10
C PHE A 111 -3.32 1.82 12.49
N SER A 112 -2.42 0.93 12.91
CA SER A 112 -1.02 1.31 13.12
C SER A 112 -0.32 1.72 11.81
N CYS A 113 0.61 2.68 11.90
CA CYS A 113 1.53 3.02 10.81
C CYS A 113 2.65 1.98 10.60
N GLY A 114 2.80 1.02 11.54
CA GLY A 114 3.78 -0.05 11.45
C GLY A 114 3.27 -1.23 10.63
N LEU A 115 3.13 -2.39 11.28
CA LEU A 115 2.78 -3.65 10.64
C LEU A 115 1.37 -3.64 10.04
N ASP A 116 0.42 -2.90 10.60
CA ASP A 116 -0.94 -2.80 10.04
C ASP A 116 -0.96 -2.14 8.65
N PHE A 117 -0.05 -1.21 8.33
CA PHE A 117 0.03 -0.59 6.99
C PHE A 117 0.17 -1.60 5.85
N GLU A 118 0.91 -2.68 6.09
CA GLU A 118 1.23 -3.72 5.11
C GLU A 118 0.43 -5.02 5.29
N THR A 119 -0.38 -5.12 6.36
CA THR A 119 -1.18 -6.32 6.69
C THR A 119 -2.68 -6.06 6.80
N ARG A 120 -3.12 -4.82 7.01
CA ARG A 120 -4.52 -4.40 7.05
C ARG A 120 -4.81 -3.49 5.86
N LEU A 121 -5.12 -4.07 4.71
CA LEU A 121 -5.38 -3.31 3.49
C LEU A 121 -6.84 -2.90 3.41
N VAL A 122 -7.11 -1.73 2.84
CA VAL A 122 -8.46 -1.30 2.52
C VAL A 122 -8.58 -1.20 1.00
N ALA A 123 -9.43 -2.03 0.39
CA ALA A 123 -9.61 -2.11 -1.06
C ALA A 123 -10.91 -1.42 -1.48
N LYS A 124 -10.87 -0.71 -2.61
CA LYS A 124 -12.03 -0.02 -3.21
C LYS A 124 -12.55 -0.79 -4.43
N PRO A 125 -13.33 -1.88 -4.26
CA PRO A 125 -13.79 -2.70 -5.39
C PRO A 125 -14.67 -1.93 -6.36
N ASP A 126 -15.37 -0.89 -5.90
CA ASP A 126 -16.25 -0.06 -6.72
C ASP A 126 -15.48 1.06 -7.46
N ALA A 127 -14.15 1.15 -7.30
CA ALA A 127 -13.31 2.18 -7.91
C ALA A 127 -13.46 2.31 -9.44
N PRO A 128 -13.54 1.23 -10.24
CA PRO A 128 -13.71 1.34 -11.69
C PRO A 128 -15.05 1.98 -12.08
N GLU A 129 -16.12 1.63 -11.39
CA GLU A 129 -17.46 2.18 -11.65
C GLU A 129 -17.54 3.65 -11.24
N LEU A 130 -17.01 4.00 -10.08
CA LEU A 130 -16.91 5.38 -9.62
C LEU A 130 -16.07 6.23 -10.60
N LEU A 131 -14.95 5.67 -11.08
CA LEU A 131 -14.08 6.33 -12.04
C LEU A 131 -14.81 6.64 -13.33
N ARG A 132 -15.52 5.65 -13.90
CA ARG A 132 -16.31 5.82 -15.12
C ARG A 132 -17.34 6.92 -14.96
N LYS A 133 -18.06 6.93 -13.83
CA LYS A 133 -19.06 7.95 -13.51
C LYS A 133 -18.44 9.35 -13.41
N GLU A 134 -17.29 9.47 -12.77
CA GLU A 134 -16.60 10.76 -12.61
C GLU A 134 -16.07 11.30 -13.93
N LEU A 135 -15.45 10.46 -14.76
CA LEU A 135 -14.94 10.86 -16.09
C LEU A 135 -16.06 11.23 -17.07
N ALA A 136 -17.25 10.63 -16.93
CA ALA A 136 -18.42 10.96 -17.73
C ALA A 136 -19.12 12.26 -17.31
N SER A 137 -18.71 12.86 -16.18
CA SER A 137 -19.29 14.11 -15.69
C SER A 137 -18.94 15.28 -16.60
N LEU A 138 -19.93 16.11 -16.95
CA LEU A 138 -19.71 17.37 -17.68
C LEU A 138 -18.81 18.37 -16.92
N LYS A 139 -18.58 18.14 -15.61
CA LYS A 139 -17.69 18.96 -14.79
C LYS A 139 -16.23 18.51 -14.87
N TRP A 140 -15.97 17.28 -15.32
CA TRP A 140 -14.61 16.78 -15.42
C TRP A 140 -13.89 17.46 -16.58
N LYS A 141 -12.73 18.03 -16.27
CA LYS A 141 -11.80 18.55 -17.27
C LYS A 141 -10.65 17.56 -17.35
N PRO A 142 -10.35 16.98 -18.52
CA PRO A 142 -9.27 16.01 -18.65
C PRO A 142 -7.92 16.59 -18.23
N GLU A 143 -7.46 16.21 -17.04
CA GLU A 143 -6.18 16.59 -16.44
C GLU A 143 -5.42 15.32 -16.01
N PRO A 144 -4.07 15.31 -16.02
CA PRO A 144 -3.31 14.12 -15.66
C PRO A 144 -3.61 13.60 -14.25
N ILE A 145 -3.86 12.29 -14.14
CA ILE A 145 -4.10 11.59 -12.87
C ILE A 145 -2.87 10.77 -12.50
N VAL A 146 -2.44 10.84 -11.24
CA VAL A 146 -1.45 9.92 -10.68
C VAL A 146 -2.14 8.76 -9.98
N MET A 147 -2.00 7.57 -10.56
CA MET A 147 -2.59 6.32 -10.08
C MET A 147 -1.55 5.48 -9.32
N SER A 148 -1.04 6.00 -8.19
CA SER A 148 -0.16 5.32 -7.21
C SER A 148 0.44 6.35 -6.24
N ALA A 149 -0.36 7.29 -5.73
CA ALA A 149 0.19 8.42 -4.96
C ALA A 149 0.62 8.02 -3.54
N ILE A 150 -0.17 7.19 -2.85
CA ILE A 150 0.07 6.78 -1.44
C ILE A 150 0.09 5.27 -1.23
N THR A 151 -0.08 4.51 -2.31
CA THR A 151 -0.07 3.05 -2.34
C THR A 151 0.44 2.61 -3.70
N ASP A 152 1.05 1.43 -3.78
CA ASP A 152 1.38 0.83 -5.08
C ASP A 152 0.19 0.03 -5.59
N ILE A 153 -0.22 0.32 -6.82
CA ILE A 153 -1.37 -0.33 -7.44
C ILE A 153 -1.09 -1.78 -7.87
N TYR A 154 0.19 -2.14 -7.99
CA TYR A 154 0.68 -3.46 -8.40
C TYR A 154 1.25 -4.28 -7.23
N GLN A 155 0.84 -3.94 -6.00
CA GLN A 155 1.15 -4.73 -4.82
C GLN A 155 0.54 -6.16 -4.89
N PRO A 156 1.07 -7.15 -4.16
CA PRO A 156 0.67 -8.56 -4.26
C PRO A 156 -0.83 -8.87 -4.34
N ILE A 157 -1.71 -8.19 -3.59
CA ILE A 157 -3.15 -8.44 -3.66
C ILE A 157 -3.78 -8.13 -5.02
N GLU A 158 -3.15 -7.29 -5.84
CA GLU A 158 -3.62 -6.94 -7.19
C GLU A 158 -3.58 -8.14 -8.15
N HIS A 159 -2.78 -9.18 -7.88
CA HIS A 159 -2.87 -10.45 -8.62
C HIS A 159 -4.27 -11.08 -8.53
N LYS A 160 -4.97 -10.87 -7.41
CA LYS A 160 -6.30 -11.45 -7.16
C LYS A 160 -7.43 -10.48 -7.44
N LEU A 161 -7.32 -9.24 -6.95
CA LEU A 161 -8.43 -8.29 -6.97
C LEU A 161 -8.59 -7.59 -8.32
N ARG A 162 -7.48 -7.35 -9.05
CA ARG A 162 -7.48 -6.71 -10.38
C ARG A 162 -8.18 -5.36 -10.44
N ILE A 163 -8.32 -4.65 -9.31
CA ILE A 163 -9.07 -3.39 -9.25
C ILE A 163 -8.27 -2.32 -10.00
N ALA A 164 -6.95 -2.31 -9.84
CA ALA A 164 -6.11 -1.36 -10.56
C ALA A 164 -6.20 -1.60 -12.08
N ARG A 165 -6.17 -2.85 -12.53
CA ARG A 165 -6.38 -3.15 -13.95
C ARG A 165 -7.73 -2.63 -14.46
N GLN A 166 -8.81 -2.88 -13.73
CA GLN A 166 -10.15 -2.42 -14.13
C GLN A 166 -10.24 -0.89 -14.19
N CYS A 167 -9.60 -0.17 -13.26
CA CYS A 167 -9.47 1.28 -13.35
C CYS A 167 -8.66 1.69 -14.59
N LEU A 168 -7.57 0.98 -14.91
CA LEU A 168 -6.74 1.26 -16.08
C LEU A 168 -7.49 0.99 -17.40
N GLU A 169 -8.37 -0.01 -17.45
CA GLU A 169 -9.28 -0.27 -18.58
C GLU A 169 -10.20 0.94 -18.83
N VAL A 170 -10.83 1.48 -17.78
CA VAL A 170 -11.66 2.69 -17.87
C VAL A 170 -10.85 3.90 -18.35
N LEU A 171 -9.64 4.09 -17.82
CA LEU A 171 -8.76 5.21 -18.23
C LEU A 171 -8.36 5.10 -19.71
N ALA A 172 -8.03 3.89 -20.17
CA ALA A 172 -7.67 3.62 -21.55
C ALA A 172 -8.86 3.82 -22.51
N GLU A 173 -10.07 3.43 -22.13
CA GLU A 173 -11.28 3.69 -22.92
C GLU A 173 -11.54 5.20 -23.14
N CYS A 174 -11.23 6.02 -22.13
CA CYS A 174 -11.43 7.46 -22.18
C CYS A 174 -10.22 8.24 -22.73
N ASN A 175 -9.10 7.58 -23.04
CA ASN A 175 -7.80 8.23 -23.29
C ASN A 175 -7.43 9.25 -22.20
N GLN A 176 -7.85 8.98 -20.96
CA GLN A 176 -7.61 9.86 -19.82
C GLN A 176 -6.13 9.81 -19.45
N PRO A 177 -5.40 10.95 -19.46
CA PRO A 177 -3.98 10.95 -19.11
C PRO A 177 -3.76 10.43 -17.69
N VAL A 178 -2.93 9.39 -17.57
CA VAL A 178 -2.60 8.72 -16.33
C VAL A 178 -1.12 8.39 -16.27
N SER A 179 -0.55 8.57 -15.08
CA SER A 179 0.76 8.05 -14.74
C SER A 179 0.69 7.16 -13.49
N THR A 180 1.59 6.20 -13.39
CA THR A 180 1.76 5.36 -12.20
C THR A 180 3.22 5.26 -11.81
N MET A 181 3.46 4.86 -10.57
CA MET A 181 4.78 4.54 -10.03
C MET A 181 4.68 3.16 -9.41
N THR A 182 5.64 2.27 -9.67
CA THR A 182 5.58 0.93 -9.10
C THR A 182 6.94 0.34 -8.79
N LYS A 183 6.97 -0.61 -7.87
CA LYS A 183 8.12 -1.46 -7.53
C LYS A 183 7.94 -2.92 -7.96
N SER A 184 6.89 -3.21 -8.72
CA SER A 184 6.44 -4.56 -9.02
C SER A 184 6.50 -4.88 -10.50
N ALA A 185 7.06 -6.04 -10.85
CA ALA A 185 7.00 -6.60 -12.20
C ALA A 185 5.56 -6.92 -12.66
N LEU A 186 4.57 -6.91 -11.77
CA LEU A 186 3.16 -7.12 -12.12
C LEU A 186 2.64 -6.10 -13.13
N VAL A 187 3.26 -4.92 -13.25
CA VAL A 187 2.92 -3.95 -14.30
C VAL A 187 2.98 -4.53 -15.72
N LEU A 188 3.82 -5.54 -15.95
CA LEU A 188 3.93 -6.23 -17.24
C LEU A 188 2.64 -6.97 -17.64
N ARG A 189 1.79 -7.34 -16.68
CA ARG A 189 0.47 -7.94 -16.95
C ARG A 189 -0.43 -6.99 -17.74
N ASP A 190 -0.29 -5.70 -17.51
CA ASP A 190 -1.18 -4.66 -18.04
C ASP A 190 -0.51 -3.84 -19.16
N THR A 191 0.56 -4.37 -19.76
CA THR A 191 1.25 -3.74 -20.91
C THR A 191 0.30 -3.48 -22.08
N ASP A 192 -0.72 -4.33 -22.28
CA ASP A 192 -1.76 -4.14 -23.30
C ASP A 192 -2.52 -2.81 -23.12
N LEU A 193 -2.78 -2.40 -21.87
CA LEU A 193 -3.47 -1.16 -21.55
C LEU A 193 -2.53 0.04 -21.59
N TRP A 194 -1.31 -0.12 -21.06
CA TRP A 194 -0.30 0.93 -21.12
C TRP A 194 0.11 1.27 -22.56
N GLN A 195 0.16 0.29 -23.46
CA GLN A 195 0.42 0.52 -24.89
C GLN A 195 -0.70 1.33 -25.56
N LYS A 196 -1.98 1.05 -25.24
CA LYS A 196 -3.11 1.84 -25.74
C LYS A 196 -3.01 3.30 -25.30
N LEU A 197 -2.75 3.54 -24.02
CA LEU A 197 -2.56 4.88 -23.48
C LEU A 197 -1.32 5.57 -24.08
N ALA A 198 -0.22 4.85 -24.25
CA ALA A 198 1.01 5.38 -24.85
C ALA A 198 0.81 5.80 -26.31
N ALA A 199 0.00 5.08 -27.09
CA ALA A 199 -0.35 5.47 -28.47
C ALA A 199 -1.03 6.85 -28.56
N HIS A 200 -1.61 7.33 -27.46
CA HIS A 200 -2.23 8.65 -27.34
C HIS A 200 -1.41 9.63 -26.48
N ASN A 201 -0.16 9.32 -26.12
CA ASN A 201 0.65 10.08 -25.14
C ASN A 201 -0.06 10.28 -23.78
N ALA A 202 -0.97 9.37 -23.43
CA ALA A 202 -1.79 9.43 -22.22
C ALA A 202 -1.31 8.48 -21.11
N GLY A 203 -0.27 7.68 -21.33
CA GLY A 203 0.22 6.69 -20.37
C GLY A 203 1.68 6.90 -19.98
N ARG A 204 1.97 6.85 -18.68
CA ARG A 204 3.35 6.83 -18.16
C ARG A 204 3.49 5.84 -17.01
N VAL A 205 4.46 4.95 -17.10
CA VAL A 205 4.85 4.05 -16.00
C VAL A 205 6.24 4.47 -15.53
N THR A 206 6.37 4.74 -14.23
CA THR A 206 7.64 4.97 -13.57
C THR A 206 7.97 3.76 -12.70
N VAL A 207 9.17 3.19 -12.84
CA VAL A 207 9.65 2.12 -11.96
C VAL A 207 10.50 2.74 -10.87
N THR A 208 10.20 2.43 -9.61
CA THR A 208 10.99 2.86 -8.46
C THR A 208 12.06 1.83 -8.17
N LEU A 209 13.32 2.26 -8.13
CA LEU A 209 14.48 1.44 -7.79
C LEU A 209 15.27 2.18 -6.71
N VAL A 210 15.29 1.64 -5.49
CA VAL A 210 15.95 2.31 -4.35
C VAL A 210 17.43 1.96 -4.26
N THR A 211 17.77 0.71 -4.56
CA THR A 211 19.14 0.19 -4.52
C THR A 211 19.30 -0.92 -5.56
N LEU A 212 20.53 -1.17 -6.00
CA LEU A 212 20.89 -2.33 -6.82
C LEU A 212 21.34 -3.53 -5.98
N ASP A 213 21.57 -3.33 -4.68
CA ASP A 213 21.91 -4.40 -3.74
C ASP A 213 20.64 -5.17 -3.35
N ALA A 214 20.57 -6.44 -3.76
CA ALA A 214 19.41 -7.29 -3.53
C ALA A 214 19.19 -7.60 -2.04
N GLU A 215 20.25 -7.73 -1.24
CA GLU A 215 20.12 -7.98 0.20
C GLU A 215 19.57 -6.74 0.92
N LEU A 216 20.03 -5.56 0.52
CA LEU A 216 19.50 -4.30 1.06
C LEU A 216 18.05 -4.08 0.62
N ALA A 217 17.71 -4.35 -0.64
CA ALA A 217 16.35 -4.25 -1.15
C ALA A 217 15.39 -5.15 -0.35
N GLN A 218 15.78 -6.40 -0.06
CA GLN A 218 14.97 -7.32 0.73
C GLN A 218 14.70 -6.82 2.16
N LYS A 219 15.63 -6.07 2.76
CA LYS A 219 15.43 -5.48 4.09
C LYS A 219 14.54 -4.23 4.04
N LEU A 220 14.72 -3.39 3.03
CA LEU A 220 14.03 -2.11 2.92
C LEU A 220 12.60 -2.24 2.37
N GLU A 221 12.39 -3.14 1.41
CA GLU A 221 11.15 -3.33 0.64
C GLU A 221 10.88 -4.83 0.36
N PRO A 222 10.64 -5.64 1.39
CA PRO A 222 10.72 -7.11 1.35
C PRO A 222 9.76 -7.83 0.39
N ARG A 223 8.76 -7.12 -0.14
CA ARG A 223 7.78 -7.68 -1.08
C ARG A 223 7.74 -6.94 -2.42
N ALA A 224 8.64 -5.99 -2.63
CA ALA A 224 8.92 -5.42 -3.95
C ALA A 224 9.67 -6.43 -4.83
N THR A 225 9.65 -6.21 -6.14
CA THR A 225 10.51 -6.97 -7.05
C THR A 225 11.96 -6.58 -6.82
N ILE A 226 12.85 -7.57 -6.69
CA ILE A 226 14.28 -7.33 -6.48
C ILE A 226 14.95 -6.86 -7.79
N PRO A 227 16.03 -6.06 -7.73
CA PRO A 227 16.69 -5.53 -8.94
C PRO A 227 17.20 -6.61 -9.91
N SER A 228 17.54 -7.80 -9.40
CA SER A 228 18.05 -8.93 -10.20
C SER A 228 16.97 -9.67 -11.01
N GLY A 229 15.68 -9.33 -10.83
CA GLY A 229 14.54 -10.05 -11.40
C GLY A 229 13.98 -11.08 -10.43
#